data_AF-A0A844MKD3-F1
#
_entry.id   AF-A0A844MKD3-F1
#
_cell.length_a   1.000
_cell.length_b   1.000
_cell.length_c   1.000
_cell.angle_alpha   90.00
_cell.angle_beta   90.00
_cell.angle_gamma   90.00
#
_symmetry.space_group_name_H-M   'P 1'
#
loop_
_entity.id
_entity.type
_entity.pdbx_description
1 polymer ?
#
loop_
_entity_poly.entity_id
_entity_poly.type
_entity_poly.pdbx_seq_one_letter_code
_entity_poly.pdbx_strand_id
1 'polypeptide(L)'
;MTQEKSLANEGDQTLHSSTEGLEAAQAKQAGAKFEWHFGRVTRLGNFEIAGGREVSIIWEEGGVTSQVGDITDEQWEIFKLAFLSTGRIAVLSDYEKEGWMHDYRFLEAMR
;
A
#
# COMPACT_ATOMS: atom_id res chain seq x y z
N MET A 1 -21.88 14.17 46.57
CA MET A 1 -21.20 12.85 46.57
C MET A 1 -20.91 12.50 45.12
N THR A 2 -19.63 12.28 44.87
CA THR A 2 -18.95 12.00 43.60
C THR A 2 -19.39 10.69 42.96
N GLN A 3 -19.41 10.64 41.63
CA GLN A 3 -18.98 9.44 40.90
C GLN A 3 -18.37 9.85 39.55
N GLU A 4 -17.05 9.87 39.52
CA GLU A 4 -16.20 9.68 38.33
C GLU A 4 -16.07 8.17 38.04
N LYS A 5 -16.13 7.80 36.75
CA LYS A 5 -15.26 6.85 36.03
C LYS A 5 -15.88 6.58 34.64
N SER A 6 -15.37 7.09 33.53
CA SER A 6 -14.12 6.77 32.80
C SER A 6 -14.35 5.81 31.62
N LEU A 7 -13.80 6.22 30.46
CA LEU A 7 -13.35 5.45 29.29
C LEU A 7 -14.35 5.16 28.15
N ALA A 8 -14.16 5.90 27.06
CA ALA A 8 -14.10 5.31 25.71
C ALA A 8 -13.30 6.23 24.77
N ASN A 9 -11.97 6.06 24.83
CA ASN A 9 -11.04 6.08 23.69
C ASN A 9 -11.45 6.86 22.41
N GLU A 10 -11.44 8.19 22.47
CA GLU A 10 -11.39 9.04 21.28
C GLU A 10 -9.94 9.38 20.96
N GLY A 11 -9.27 8.47 20.26
CA GLY A 11 -7.86 8.64 19.95
C GLY A 11 -7.36 7.67 18.89
N ASP A 12 -8.11 7.47 17.79
CA ASP A 12 -7.57 6.77 16.61
C ASP A 12 -8.46 6.93 15.35
N GLN A 13 -8.82 8.15 14.94
CA GLN A 13 -9.63 8.32 13.71
C GLN A 13 -9.31 9.57 12.87
N THR A 14 -8.51 10.55 13.32
CA THR A 14 -8.40 11.85 12.64
C THR A 14 -7.09 12.09 11.86
N LEU A 15 -6.08 11.23 12.00
CA LEU A 15 -4.80 11.41 11.32
C LEU A 15 -4.64 10.60 10.02
N HIS A 16 -5.34 9.48 9.86
CA HIS A 16 -5.24 8.64 8.64
C HIS A 16 -6.04 9.20 7.44
N SER A 17 -7.25 9.74 7.65
CA SER A 17 -8.07 10.26 6.54
C SER A 17 -7.56 11.55 5.88
N SER A 18 -6.57 12.23 6.46
CA SER A 18 -6.24 13.61 6.06
C SER A 18 -5.26 13.71 4.90
N THR A 19 -4.40 12.69 4.69
CA THR A 19 -3.39 12.71 3.61
C THR A 19 -3.85 11.84 2.43
N GLU A 20 -4.34 10.63 2.71
CA GLU A 20 -4.86 9.64 1.75
C GLU A 20 -6.04 10.21 0.93
N GLY A 21 -6.91 11.00 1.57
CA GLY A 21 -8.04 11.67 0.91
C GLY A 21 -7.64 12.91 0.10
N LEU A 22 -6.53 13.56 0.42
CA LEU A 22 -6.17 14.86 -0.19
C LEU A 22 -5.51 14.67 -1.56
N GLU A 23 -4.61 13.68 -1.69
CA GLU A 23 -3.90 13.40 -2.95
C GLU A 23 -4.81 12.76 -3.99
N ALA A 24 -5.64 11.79 -3.57
CA ALA A 24 -6.68 11.21 -4.41
C ALA A 24 -7.75 12.25 -4.83
N ALA A 25 -8.08 13.22 -3.97
CA ALA A 25 -9.01 14.30 -4.30
C ALA A 25 -8.41 15.34 -5.26
N GLN A 26 -7.14 15.70 -5.09
CA GLN A 26 -6.42 16.61 -6.01
C GLN A 26 -6.26 15.99 -7.40
N ALA A 27 -6.02 14.68 -7.49
CA ALA A 27 -5.82 14.02 -8.77
C ALA A 27 -7.15 13.81 -9.54
N LYS A 28 -8.28 13.67 -8.81
CA LYS A 28 -9.64 13.69 -9.38
C LYS A 28 -9.99 15.02 -10.07
N GLN A 29 -9.37 16.14 -9.65
CA GLN A 29 -9.50 17.43 -10.34
C GLN A 29 -8.77 17.49 -11.69
N ALA A 30 -7.82 16.59 -11.97
CA ALA A 30 -7.03 16.57 -13.21
C ALA A 30 -7.62 15.66 -14.31
N GLY A 31 -8.74 14.98 -14.06
CA GLY A 31 -9.42 14.13 -15.05
C GLY A 31 -8.82 12.71 -15.21
N ALA A 32 -7.80 12.36 -14.45
CA ALA A 32 -7.29 11.00 -14.36
C ALA A 32 -8.19 10.16 -13.45
N LYS A 33 -8.59 8.97 -13.94
CA LYS A 33 -9.43 8.04 -13.18
C LYS A 33 -8.51 7.11 -12.39
N PHE A 34 -8.36 7.42 -11.11
CA PHE A 34 -7.61 6.56 -10.20
C PHE A 34 -8.48 5.40 -9.73
N GLU A 35 -7.91 4.20 -9.71
CA GLU A 35 -8.55 2.97 -9.26
C GLU A 35 -7.65 2.29 -8.23
N TRP A 36 -8.28 1.74 -7.19
CA TRP A 36 -7.59 0.96 -6.16
C TRP A 36 -7.49 -0.49 -6.60
N HIS A 37 -6.29 -1.04 -6.49
CA HIS A 37 -5.96 -2.42 -6.81
C HIS A 37 -5.42 -3.14 -5.58
N PHE A 38 -5.92 -4.35 -5.33
CA PHE A 38 -5.65 -5.08 -4.10
C PHE A 38 -4.82 -6.33 -4.37
N GLY A 39 -3.83 -6.57 -3.52
CA GLY A 39 -2.91 -7.67 -3.72
C GLY A 39 -2.41 -8.28 -2.43
N ARG A 40 -1.70 -9.39 -2.58
CA ARG A 40 -1.03 -10.08 -1.49
C ARG A 40 0.44 -10.29 -1.80
N VAL A 41 1.30 -9.76 -0.94
CA VAL A 41 2.74 -10.07 -0.95
C VAL A 41 2.92 -11.52 -0.53
N THR A 42 3.51 -12.31 -1.42
CA THR A 42 3.74 -13.75 -1.20
C THR A 42 5.22 -14.09 -1.04
N ARG A 43 6.11 -13.20 -1.48
CA ARG A 43 7.57 -13.38 -1.34
C ARG A 43 8.27 -12.04 -1.18
N LEU A 44 9.28 -12.01 -0.31
CA LEU A 44 10.29 -10.97 -0.23
C LEU A 44 11.68 -11.61 -0.23
N GLY A 45 12.63 -10.98 -0.92
CA GLY A 45 14.01 -11.46 -1.00
C GLY A 45 15.00 -10.35 -1.31
N ASN A 46 16.28 -10.66 -1.13
CA ASN A 46 17.40 -9.86 -1.65
C ASN A 46 18.25 -10.77 -2.54
N PHE A 47 18.60 -10.29 -3.73
CA PHE A 47 19.49 -10.98 -4.66
C PHE A 47 20.95 -10.55 -4.41
N GLU A 48 21.76 -11.45 -3.87
CA GLU A 48 23.14 -11.17 -3.45
C GLU A 48 24.09 -10.80 -4.60
N ILE A 49 23.80 -11.25 -5.82
CA ILE A 49 24.71 -11.12 -6.97
C ILE A 49 24.60 -9.73 -7.63
N ALA A 50 23.48 -9.02 -7.44
CA ALA A 50 23.23 -7.69 -8.02
C ALA A 50 22.73 -6.65 -7.00
N GLY A 51 22.61 -7.01 -5.72
CA GLY A 51 22.13 -6.11 -4.66
C GLY A 51 20.67 -5.69 -4.79
N GLY A 52 19.84 -6.49 -5.49
CA GLY A 52 18.46 -6.14 -5.81
C GLY A 52 17.46 -6.66 -4.79
N ARG A 53 16.49 -5.83 -4.40
CA ARG A 53 15.28 -6.26 -3.67
C ARG A 53 14.35 -7.01 -4.61
N GLU A 54 13.73 -8.08 -4.11
CA GLU A 54 12.74 -8.87 -4.83
C GLU A 54 11.42 -8.89 -4.06
N VAL A 55 10.31 -8.66 -4.76
CA VAL A 55 8.95 -8.85 -4.26
C VAL A 55 8.12 -9.68 -5.23
N SER A 56 7.26 -10.55 -4.72
CA SER A 56 6.21 -11.19 -5.50
C SER A 56 4.83 -10.93 -4.91
N ILE A 57 3.89 -10.54 -5.77
CA ILE A 57 2.54 -10.11 -5.41
C ILE A 57 1.53 -10.89 -6.26
N ILE A 58 0.49 -11.42 -5.63
CA ILE A 58 -0.70 -11.95 -6.32
C ILE A 58 -1.81 -10.93 -6.20
N TRP A 59 -2.39 -10.51 -7.33
CA TRP A 59 -3.45 -9.50 -7.38
C TRP A 59 -4.85 -10.12 -7.37
N GLU A 60 -5.80 -9.45 -6.73
CA GLU A 60 -7.19 -9.89 -6.63
C GLU A 60 -7.92 -9.83 -7.98
N GLU A 61 -7.57 -8.88 -8.84
CA GLU A 61 -8.05 -8.77 -10.23
C GLU A 61 -7.56 -9.90 -11.15
N GLY A 62 -6.64 -10.73 -10.65
CA GLY A 62 -5.95 -11.75 -11.42
C GLY A 62 -4.65 -11.21 -12.02
N GLY A 63 -3.56 -11.91 -11.76
CA GLY A 63 -2.22 -11.51 -12.18
C GLY A 63 -1.19 -11.78 -11.09
N VAL A 64 0.07 -11.86 -11.50
CA VAL A 64 1.20 -12.02 -10.59
C VAL A 64 2.28 -11.03 -11.00
N THR A 65 2.70 -10.19 -10.07
CA THR A 65 3.90 -9.36 -10.24
C THR A 65 5.07 -10.03 -9.56
N SER A 66 6.17 -10.21 -10.28
CA SER A 66 7.48 -10.51 -9.71
C SER A 66 8.44 -9.41 -10.12
N GLN A 67 8.82 -8.55 -9.18
CA GLN A 67 9.71 -7.42 -9.43
C GLN A 67 11.04 -7.62 -8.71
N VAL A 68 12.12 -7.37 -9.43
CA VAL A 68 13.50 -7.39 -8.93
C VAL A 68 14.14 -6.06 -9.30
N GLY A 69 14.70 -5.37 -8.30
CA GLY A 69 15.27 -4.03 -8.50
C GLY A 69 14.19 -2.94 -8.62
N ASP A 70 14.65 -1.69 -8.66
CA ASP A 70 13.79 -0.49 -8.77
C ASP A 70 12.71 -0.38 -7.69
N ILE A 71 12.95 -0.98 -6.51
CA ILE A 71 12.11 -0.85 -5.31
C ILE A 71 12.80 0.13 -4.36
N THR A 72 12.16 1.28 -4.14
CA THR A 72 12.69 2.31 -3.24
C THR A 72 12.71 1.82 -1.79
N ASP A 73 13.45 2.52 -0.91
CA ASP A 73 13.47 2.21 0.52
C ASP A 73 12.07 2.28 1.14
N GLU A 74 11.29 3.30 0.79
CA GLU A 74 9.93 3.48 1.27
C GLU A 74 9.00 2.34 0.84
N GLN A 75 8.99 2.00 -0.45
CA GLN A 75 8.21 0.87 -0.97
C GLN A 75 8.62 -0.44 -0.30
N TRP A 76 9.91 -0.63 -0.07
CA TRP A 76 10.44 -1.81 0.61
C TRP A 76 9.95 -1.92 2.06
N GLU A 77 9.93 -0.82 2.82
CA GLU A 77 9.38 -0.82 4.18
C GLU A 77 7.90 -1.18 4.19
N ILE A 78 7.11 -0.67 3.23
CA ILE A 78 5.69 -0.99 3.10
C ILE A 78 5.49 -2.47 2.76
N PHE A 79 6.26 -3.01 1.82
CA PHE A 79 6.20 -4.44 1.49
C PHE A 79 6.57 -5.33 2.68
N LYS A 80 7.61 -4.98 3.44
CA LYS A 80 7.96 -5.69 4.68
C LYS A 80 6.84 -5.63 5.70
N LEU A 81 6.24 -4.46 5.92
CA LEU A 81 5.13 -4.29 6.85
C LEU A 81 3.94 -5.16 6.46
N ALA A 82 3.56 -5.17 5.18
CA ALA A 82 2.49 -6.02 4.67
C ALA A 82 2.83 -7.50 4.87
N PHE A 83 4.02 -7.93 4.47
CA PHE A 83 4.44 -9.33 4.54
C PHE A 83 4.51 -9.87 5.98
N LEU A 84 4.94 -9.04 6.95
CA LEU A 84 5.02 -9.40 8.36
C LEU A 84 3.67 -9.36 9.09
N SER A 85 2.62 -8.84 8.45
CA SER A 85 1.27 -8.72 9.02
C SER A 85 0.28 -9.65 8.30
N THR A 86 -0.63 -9.11 7.50
CA THR A 86 -1.69 -9.87 6.81
C THR A 86 -1.25 -10.39 5.44
N GLY A 87 -0.14 -9.87 4.93
CA GLY A 87 0.32 -10.02 3.55
C GLY A 87 -0.40 -9.10 2.57
N ARG A 88 -1.42 -8.34 2.98
CA ARG A 88 -2.28 -7.57 2.06
C ARG A 88 -1.72 -6.18 1.78
N ILE A 89 -1.85 -5.74 0.54
CA ILE A 89 -1.48 -4.41 0.06
C ILE A 89 -2.59 -3.82 -0.81
N ALA A 90 -2.56 -2.50 -0.97
CA ALA A 90 -3.34 -1.77 -1.95
C ALA A 90 -2.42 -0.82 -2.75
N VAL A 91 -2.74 -0.62 -4.02
CA VAL A 91 -2.09 0.36 -4.90
C VAL A 91 -3.17 1.23 -5.52
N LEU A 92 -3.04 2.55 -5.41
CA LEU A 92 -3.86 3.49 -6.16
C LEU A 92 -3.12 3.87 -7.45
N SER A 93 -3.74 3.66 -8.60
CA SER A 93 -3.11 3.96 -9.90
C SER A 93 -4.11 4.55 -10.89
N ASP A 94 -3.62 5.44 -11.75
CA ASP A 94 -4.32 5.91 -12.94
C ASP A 94 -3.88 5.17 -14.22
N TYR A 95 -3.03 4.14 -14.10
CA TYR A 95 -2.56 3.37 -15.25
C TYR A 95 -3.58 2.32 -15.67
N GLU A 96 -3.84 2.24 -16.97
CA GLU A 96 -4.74 1.24 -17.53
C GLU A 96 -4.07 -0.15 -17.67
N LYS A 97 -4.90 -1.19 -17.81
CA LYS A 97 -4.52 -2.58 -18.13
C LYS A 97 -3.68 -3.26 -17.06
N GLU A 98 -2.39 -3.52 -17.31
CA GLU A 98 -1.48 -4.22 -16.39
C GLU A 98 -0.41 -3.27 -15.84
N GLY A 99 -0.38 -2.00 -16.30
CA GLY A 99 0.63 -1.03 -15.89
C GLY A 99 0.56 -0.65 -14.40
N TRP A 100 -0.65 -0.65 -13.83
CA TRP A 100 -0.87 -0.37 -12.41
C TRP A 100 -0.20 -1.37 -11.47
N MET A 101 0.05 -2.60 -11.94
CA MET A 101 0.68 -3.66 -11.13
C MET A 101 2.13 -3.36 -10.72
N HIS A 102 2.73 -2.36 -11.35
CA HIS A 102 4.08 -1.86 -11.06
C HIS A 102 4.08 -0.41 -10.56
N ASP A 103 2.90 0.20 -10.39
CA ASP A 103 2.75 1.60 -10.04
C ASP A 103 2.71 1.80 -8.52
N TYR A 104 3.86 1.64 -7.88
CA TYR A 104 3.96 1.79 -6.43
C TYR A 104 4.08 3.24 -5.96
N ARG A 105 3.54 4.22 -6.71
CA ARG A 105 3.50 5.63 -6.29
C ARG A 105 2.63 5.83 -5.06
N PHE A 106 1.51 5.10 -4.99
CA PHE A 106 0.55 5.17 -3.89
C PHE A 106 0.30 3.76 -3.34
N LEU A 107 1.36 3.16 -2.80
CA LEU A 107 1.36 1.80 -2.24
C LEU A 107 1.08 1.84 -0.73
N GLU A 108 0.21 0.95 -0.25
CA GLU A 108 -0.15 0.88 1.16
C GLU A 108 -0.20 -0.57 1.68
N ALA A 109 0.20 -0.76 2.94
CA ALA A 109 0.04 -2.03 3.65
C ALA A 109 -1.29 -2.04 4.40
N MET A 110 -2.06 -3.12 4.22
CA MET A 110 -3.40 -3.25 4.80
C MET A 110 -3.33 -4.00 6.14
N ARG A 111 -4.00 -3.45 7.16
CA ARG A 111 -4.02 -3.97 8.54
C ARG A 111 -5.01 -5.12 8.72
#